data_AF-A0A0D2K1L9-F1
#
_entry.id   AF-A0A0D2K1L9-F1
#
_cell.length_a   1.000
_cell.length_b   1.000
_cell.length_c   1.000
_cell.angle_alpha   90.00
_cell.angle_beta   90.00
_cell.angle_gamma   90.00
#
_symmetry.space_group_name_H-M   'P 1'
#
loop_
_entity.id
_entity.type
_entity.pdbx_description
1 polymer ?
#
loop_
_entity_poly.entity_id
_entity_poly.type
_entity_poly.pdbx_seq_one_letter_code
_entity_poly.pdbx_strand_id
1 'polypeptide(L)'
;MGGTTSRPAATSPVLAPAVAPAPQPVTTAAAAATASRVTATPYGSPPPPVLHLELTTAAPGQLRGGGRVVIVGDVHGCSDELTALLAKLGFIAGLDNLLLVGDLVIRTARELGAWAARGNHDDAALAAHREIAAGRDVPGKHKWAAGLSEDREALDYLTRLPFSISLPQLGLLVVHAGVIPGVNLASQDLAVLYKMRDLTRLANDASWEWLEKGVKGGGSAAWAKCWDGPQHVVFGHDAKRGLQRERAATGLDTGCVYGNSLTACVLPPPDGLASSEALRAKLSARRPPRLQDLGAELVSVPAARVYAKKDDDGSGGKASKEGGKEKGKEGKDDKEGKHRKEGEAGKGKGKQKGKSK
;
A
#
# COMPACT_ATOMS: atom_id res chain seq x y z
N MET A 1 -58.84 14.53 4.20
CA MET A 1 -57.46 15.07 4.20
C MET A 1 -56.52 13.86 4.18
N GLY A 2 -56.08 13.44 2.99
CA GLY A 2 -55.19 12.29 2.82
C GLY A 2 -53.74 12.77 2.79
N GLY A 3 -52.92 12.28 3.72
CA GLY A 3 -51.48 12.55 3.76
C GLY A 3 -50.72 11.48 2.98
N THR A 4 -50.24 11.83 1.79
CA THR A 4 -49.29 11.00 1.02
C THR A 4 -47.87 11.27 1.51
N THR A 5 -47.26 10.29 2.17
CA THR A 5 -45.82 10.29 2.49
C THR A 5 -45.04 9.89 1.23
N SER A 6 -44.42 10.85 0.55
CA SER A 6 -43.49 10.56 -0.56
C SER A 6 -42.14 10.10 -0.01
N ARG A 7 -41.82 8.84 -0.23
CA ARG A 7 -40.48 8.27 0.00
C ARG A 7 -39.55 8.77 -1.13
N PRO A 8 -38.32 9.23 -0.84
CA PRO A 8 -37.41 9.61 -1.91
C PRO A 8 -36.99 8.38 -2.71
N ALA A 9 -37.06 8.49 -4.03
CA ALA A 9 -36.60 7.47 -4.96
C ALA A 9 -35.10 7.23 -4.76
N ALA A 10 -34.73 5.99 -4.45
CA ALA A 10 -33.35 5.56 -4.51
C ALA A 10 -32.90 5.66 -5.97
N THR A 11 -32.00 6.60 -6.26
CA THR A 11 -31.28 6.64 -7.52
C THR A 11 -30.36 5.42 -7.57
N SER A 12 -30.75 4.41 -8.33
CA SER A 12 -29.85 3.31 -8.70
C SER A 12 -28.59 3.90 -9.35
N PRO A 13 -27.37 3.46 -8.96
CA PRO A 13 -26.18 3.82 -9.71
C PRO A 13 -26.32 3.19 -11.10
N VAL A 14 -26.26 4.05 -12.12
CA VAL A 14 -26.14 3.65 -13.52
C VAL A 14 -24.94 2.71 -13.61
N LEU A 15 -25.16 1.42 -13.87
CA LEU A 15 -24.09 0.53 -14.28
C LEU A 15 -23.48 1.14 -15.55
N ALA A 16 -22.23 1.59 -15.45
CA ALA A 16 -21.45 1.98 -16.59
C ALA A 16 -21.44 0.83 -17.62
N PRO A 17 -21.41 1.10 -18.94
CA PRO A 17 -21.23 0.06 -19.93
C PRO A 17 -19.98 -0.74 -19.58
N ALA A 18 -20.03 -2.07 -19.79
CA ALA A 18 -18.94 -2.98 -19.48
C ALA A 18 -17.62 -2.43 -20.04
N VAL A 19 -16.74 -1.98 -19.14
CA VAL A 19 -15.40 -1.53 -19.52
C VAL A 19 -14.69 -2.78 -19.99
N ALA A 20 -14.16 -2.75 -21.22
CA ALA A 20 -13.29 -3.83 -21.68
C ALA A 20 -12.18 -4.02 -20.63
N PRO A 21 -11.88 -5.26 -20.20
CA PRO A 21 -10.85 -5.50 -19.20
C PRO A 21 -9.55 -4.84 -19.64
N ALA A 22 -8.74 -4.39 -18.68
CA ALA A 22 -7.42 -3.81 -18.96
C ALA A 22 -6.70 -4.72 -19.96
N PRO A 23 -6.19 -4.17 -21.08
CA PRO A 23 -5.58 -5.00 -22.10
C PRO A 23 -4.43 -5.78 -21.51
N GLN A 24 -4.31 -7.02 -21.93
CA GLN A 24 -3.32 -7.91 -21.36
C GLN A 24 -1.91 -7.39 -21.70
N PRO A 25 -0.97 -7.40 -20.74
CA PRO A 25 0.39 -6.95 -21.01
C PRO A 25 0.99 -7.86 -22.10
N VAL A 26 1.28 -7.27 -23.26
CA VAL A 26 2.04 -7.95 -24.32
C VAL A 26 3.52 -7.91 -23.95
N THR A 27 4.15 -9.07 -23.93
CA THR A 27 5.57 -9.20 -23.59
C THR A 27 6.43 -8.59 -24.68
N THR A 28 7.26 -7.60 -24.33
CA THR A 28 8.39 -7.21 -25.18
C THR A 28 9.55 -8.18 -24.97
N ALA A 29 10.42 -8.36 -25.97
CA ALA A 29 11.58 -9.25 -25.87
C ALA A 29 12.52 -8.90 -24.69
N ALA A 30 12.57 -7.62 -24.29
CA ALA A 30 13.33 -7.17 -23.12
C ALA A 30 12.66 -7.57 -21.78
N ALA A 31 11.33 -7.51 -21.69
CA ALA A 31 10.58 -7.95 -20.51
C ALA A 31 10.69 -9.47 -20.28
N ALA A 32 10.73 -10.26 -21.36
CA ALA A 32 10.92 -11.71 -21.30
C ALA A 32 12.30 -12.12 -20.74
N ALA A 33 13.35 -11.32 -20.97
CA ALA A 33 14.69 -11.61 -20.48
C ALA A 33 14.85 -11.39 -18.96
N THR A 34 14.08 -10.49 -18.34
CA THR A 34 14.14 -10.25 -16.88
C THR A 34 13.34 -11.28 -16.08
N ALA A 35 12.23 -11.81 -16.62
CA ALA A 35 11.45 -12.88 -15.99
C ALA A 35 12.26 -14.19 -15.83
N SER A 36 13.33 -14.37 -16.62
CA SER A 36 14.14 -15.59 -16.69
C SER A 36 14.89 -15.97 -15.41
N ARG A 37 15.07 -15.06 -14.43
CA ARG A 37 15.85 -15.34 -13.20
C ARG A 37 15.02 -15.52 -11.93
N VAL A 38 13.77 -15.08 -11.91
CA VAL A 38 12.90 -15.21 -10.74
C VAL A 38 12.10 -16.50 -10.87
N THR A 39 12.30 -17.44 -9.95
CA THR A 39 11.58 -18.73 -9.95
C THR A 39 10.34 -18.71 -9.06
N ALA A 40 10.30 -17.81 -8.07
CA ALA A 40 9.17 -17.59 -7.18
C ALA A 40 9.15 -16.17 -6.63
N THR A 41 7.97 -15.69 -6.27
CA THR A 41 7.76 -14.46 -5.50
C THR A 41 8.17 -14.65 -4.03
N PRO A 42 8.34 -13.57 -3.24
CA PRO A 42 8.65 -13.70 -1.81
C PRO A 42 7.62 -14.47 -0.97
N TYR A 43 6.37 -14.61 -1.44
CA TYR A 43 5.37 -15.52 -0.82
C TYR A 43 5.36 -16.93 -1.43
N GLY A 44 6.28 -17.26 -2.34
CA GLY A 44 6.43 -18.58 -2.95
C GLY A 44 5.50 -18.86 -4.15
N SER A 45 4.68 -17.88 -4.55
CA SER A 45 3.83 -17.94 -5.75
C SER A 45 4.66 -17.86 -7.05
N PRO A 46 4.20 -18.43 -8.18
CA PRO A 46 4.85 -18.20 -9.47
C PRO A 46 4.88 -16.70 -9.81
N PRO A 47 5.96 -16.21 -10.44
CA PRO A 47 6.02 -14.82 -10.88
C PRO A 47 5.00 -14.55 -12.00
N PRO A 48 4.52 -13.29 -12.17
CA PRO A 48 3.75 -12.91 -13.34
C PRO A 48 4.60 -13.03 -14.61
N PRO A 49 3.96 -13.15 -15.79
CA PRO A 49 4.68 -13.19 -17.08
C PRO A 49 5.46 -11.89 -17.36
N VAL A 50 5.04 -10.76 -16.78
CA VAL A 50 5.72 -9.47 -16.86
C VAL A 50 5.94 -8.93 -15.45
N LEU A 51 7.20 -8.85 -15.02
CA LEU A 51 7.56 -8.31 -13.70
C LEU A 51 7.46 -6.78 -13.65
N HIS A 52 7.94 -6.12 -14.70
CA HIS A 52 7.99 -4.66 -14.82
C HIS A 52 7.27 -4.26 -16.10
N LEU A 53 6.04 -3.77 -15.95
CA LEU A 53 5.22 -3.34 -17.07
C LEU A 53 5.61 -1.92 -17.49
N GLU A 54 5.63 -1.67 -18.80
CA GLU A 54 5.78 -0.34 -19.35
C GLU A 54 4.50 0.04 -20.10
N LEU A 55 3.93 1.20 -19.75
CA LEU A 55 2.72 1.74 -20.35
C LEU A 55 3.03 3.04 -21.09
N THR A 56 2.68 3.08 -22.37
CA THR A 56 2.93 4.21 -23.27
C THR A 56 1.66 4.61 -24.01
N THR A 57 1.62 5.82 -24.59
CA THR A 57 0.53 6.22 -25.51
C THR A 57 0.76 5.76 -26.95
N ALA A 58 1.97 5.29 -27.27
CA ALA A 58 2.34 4.83 -28.60
C ALA A 58 1.82 3.41 -28.91
N ALA A 59 1.71 2.56 -27.89
CA ALA A 59 1.22 1.20 -28.06
C ALA A 59 -0.32 1.13 -27.98
N PRO A 60 -1.00 0.50 -28.96
CA PRO A 60 -2.45 0.35 -28.95
C PRO A 60 -2.94 -0.32 -27.66
N GLY A 61 -4.00 0.25 -27.08
CA GLY A 61 -4.66 -0.28 -25.88
C GLY A 61 -3.99 0.06 -24.56
N GLN A 62 -2.75 0.56 -24.51
CA GLN A 62 -2.07 0.84 -23.23
C GLN A 62 -2.62 2.10 -22.54
N LEU A 63 -1.98 3.26 -22.77
CA LEU A 63 -2.46 4.54 -22.24
C LEU A 63 -3.26 5.29 -23.29
N ARG A 64 -4.41 5.80 -22.87
CA ARG A 64 -5.24 6.71 -23.65
C ARG A 64 -4.63 8.11 -23.51
N GLY A 65 -3.94 8.57 -24.54
CA GLY A 65 -3.14 9.80 -24.45
C GLY A 65 -3.93 11.10 -24.24
N GLY A 66 -5.20 11.14 -24.67
CA GLY A 66 -6.13 12.24 -24.41
C GLY A 66 -6.88 12.16 -23.07
N GLY A 67 -6.80 11.04 -22.36
CA GLY A 67 -7.43 10.84 -21.06
C GLY A 67 -6.45 11.08 -19.93
N ARG A 68 -6.93 11.63 -18.81
CA ARG A 68 -6.10 11.81 -17.61
C ARG A 68 -5.62 10.49 -17.03
N VAL A 69 -4.59 10.54 -16.19
CA VAL A 69 -4.10 9.37 -15.44
C VAL A 69 -4.49 9.52 -13.97
N VAL A 70 -5.21 8.56 -13.43
CA VAL A 70 -5.66 8.50 -12.04
C VAL A 70 -4.93 7.34 -11.36
N ILE A 71 -4.00 7.64 -10.47
CA ILE A 71 -3.24 6.65 -9.69
C ILE A 71 -3.79 6.63 -8.26
N VAL A 72 -4.34 5.51 -7.80
CA VAL A 72 -4.98 5.38 -6.49
C VAL A 72 -4.10 4.56 -5.53
N GLY A 73 -4.03 5.01 -4.28
CA GLY A 73 -3.39 4.29 -3.17
C GLY A 73 -4.10 2.99 -2.78
N ASP A 74 -3.65 2.38 -1.68
CA ASP A 74 -4.12 1.10 -1.15
C ASP A 74 -5.63 1.11 -0.88
N VAL A 75 -6.36 0.24 -1.57
CA VAL A 75 -7.82 0.19 -1.50
C VAL A 75 -8.29 -0.78 -0.42
N HIS A 76 -7.63 -1.93 -0.26
CA HIS A 76 -7.86 -2.87 0.84
C HIS A 76 -9.34 -3.18 1.15
N GLY A 77 -10.10 -3.68 0.17
CA GLY A 77 -11.51 -4.00 0.39
C GLY A 77 -12.48 -2.80 0.35
N CYS A 78 -11.97 -1.55 0.30
CA CYS A 78 -12.77 -0.31 0.36
C CYS A 78 -13.36 0.05 -1.02
N SER A 79 -14.23 -0.83 -1.55
CA SER A 79 -14.87 -0.67 -2.87
C SER A 79 -15.79 0.55 -2.94
N ASP A 80 -16.50 0.83 -1.84
CA ASP A 80 -17.40 1.99 -1.73
C ASP A 80 -16.61 3.29 -1.85
N GLU A 81 -15.45 3.38 -1.18
CA GLU A 81 -14.55 4.54 -1.24
C GLU A 81 -13.90 4.68 -2.61
N LEU A 82 -13.50 3.58 -3.28
CA LEU A 82 -12.99 3.65 -4.65
C LEU A 82 -14.07 4.21 -5.59
N THR A 83 -15.31 3.72 -5.47
CA THR A 83 -16.45 4.22 -6.24
C THR A 83 -16.71 5.70 -5.97
N ALA A 84 -16.71 6.11 -4.70
CA ALA A 84 -16.91 7.50 -4.30
C ALA A 84 -15.79 8.42 -4.81
N LEU A 85 -14.54 7.95 -4.80
CA LEU A 85 -13.39 8.69 -5.32
C LEU A 85 -13.51 8.90 -6.84
N LEU A 86 -13.83 7.84 -7.59
CA LEU A 86 -14.02 7.93 -9.04
C LEU A 86 -15.21 8.82 -9.40
N ALA A 87 -16.31 8.74 -8.64
CA ALA A 87 -17.46 9.64 -8.80
C ALA A 87 -17.10 11.11 -8.54
N LYS A 88 -16.38 11.39 -7.43
CA LYS A 88 -15.89 12.73 -7.09
C LYS A 88 -14.98 13.31 -8.18
N LEU A 89 -14.18 12.45 -8.80
CA LEU A 89 -13.31 12.83 -9.91
C LEU A 89 -14.05 13.00 -11.23
N GLY A 90 -15.32 12.59 -11.35
CA GLY A 90 -16.00 12.47 -12.63
C GLY A 90 -15.28 11.53 -13.58
N PHE A 91 -14.82 10.37 -13.09
CA PHE A 91 -14.05 9.40 -13.89
C PHE A 91 -14.83 8.89 -15.08
N ILE A 92 -14.23 8.99 -16.26
CA ILE A 92 -14.83 8.55 -17.52
C ILE A 92 -14.16 7.26 -17.98
N ALA A 93 -14.82 6.14 -17.73
CA ALA A 93 -14.35 4.84 -18.19
C ALA A 93 -14.24 4.81 -19.72
N GLY A 94 -13.16 4.22 -20.23
CA GLY A 94 -12.85 4.20 -21.67
C GLY A 94 -12.22 5.49 -22.21
N LEU A 95 -12.13 6.55 -21.40
CA LEU A 95 -11.33 7.75 -21.70
C LEU A 95 -10.16 7.87 -20.73
N ASP A 96 -10.43 7.92 -19.43
CA ASP A 96 -9.43 8.06 -18.37
C ASP A 96 -8.64 6.76 -18.18
N ASN A 97 -7.42 6.89 -17.66
CA ASN A 97 -6.54 5.78 -17.31
C ASN A 97 -6.55 5.57 -15.80
N LEU A 98 -6.92 4.37 -15.33
CA LEU A 98 -6.93 4.03 -13.90
C LEU A 98 -5.75 3.10 -13.56
N LEU A 99 -4.92 3.53 -12.61
CA LEU A 99 -3.80 2.77 -12.06
C LEU A 99 -3.99 2.60 -10.54
N LEU A 100 -3.69 1.42 -10.01
CA LEU A 100 -3.70 1.13 -8.57
C LEU A 100 -2.30 0.72 -8.10
N VAL A 101 -1.88 1.22 -6.94
CA VAL A 101 -0.53 0.92 -6.40
C VAL A 101 -0.41 -0.50 -5.82
N GLY A 102 -1.52 -1.22 -5.63
CA GLY A 102 -1.57 -2.57 -5.04
C GLY A 102 -2.53 -2.63 -3.85
N ASP A 103 -2.60 -3.80 -3.21
CA ASP A 103 -3.48 -4.10 -2.08
C ASP A 103 -4.95 -3.77 -2.42
N LEU A 104 -5.48 -4.60 -3.31
CA LEU A 104 -6.63 -4.26 -4.14
C LEU A 104 -8.00 -4.63 -3.54
N VAL A 105 -9.03 -4.18 -4.25
CA VAL A 105 -10.32 -4.88 -4.36
C VAL A 105 -10.32 -5.59 -5.71
N ILE A 106 -9.86 -6.84 -5.75
CA ILE A 106 -9.44 -7.53 -6.98
C ILE A 106 -10.53 -7.52 -8.07
N ARG A 107 -11.77 -7.93 -7.73
CA ARG A 107 -12.89 -7.95 -8.68
C ARG A 107 -13.19 -6.57 -9.24
N THR A 108 -13.35 -5.58 -8.36
CA THR A 108 -13.68 -4.20 -8.76
C THR A 108 -12.56 -3.58 -9.60
N ALA A 109 -11.29 -3.80 -9.24
CA ALA A 109 -10.15 -3.34 -10.03
C ALA A 109 -10.18 -3.90 -11.45
N ARG A 110 -10.46 -5.21 -11.58
CA ARG A 110 -10.60 -5.87 -12.88
C ARG A 110 -11.78 -5.32 -13.69
N GLU A 111 -12.96 -5.22 -13.09
CA GLU A 111 -14.19 -4.73 -13.75
C GLU A 111 -14.06 -3.29 -14.24
N LEU A 112 -13.29 -2.45 -13.53
CA LEU A 112 -12.97 -1.08 -13.94
C LEU A 112 -11.91 -1.01 -15.05
N GLY A 113 -11.31 -2.14 -15.44
CA GLY A 113 -10.20 -2.18 -16.39
C GLY A 113 -8.95 -1.45 -15.86
N ALA A 114 -8.72 -1.50 -14.54
CA ALA A 114 -7.57 -0.84 -13.94
C ALA A 114 -6.26 -1.58 -14.24
N TRP A 115 -5.21 -0.82 -14.51
CA TRP A 115 -3.84 -1.30 -14.37
C TRP A 115 -3.50 -1.33 -12.87
N ALA A 116 -2.77 -2.34 -12.40
CA ALA A 116 -2.38 -2.41 -10.99
C ALA A 116 -1.00 -3.02 -10.80
N ALA A 117 -0.24 -2.48 -9.85
CA ALA A 117 0.91 -3.19 -9.31
C ALA A 117 0.44 -4.23 -8.27
N ARG A 118 1.23 -5.28 -8.06
CA ARG A 118 0.97 -6.31 -7.04
C ARG A 118 1.49 -5.84 -5.67
N GLY A 119 0.61 -5.79 -4.68
CA GLY A 119 0.96 -5.55 -3.28
C GLY A 119 1.29 -6.81 -2.47
N ASN A 120 1.73 -6.64 -1.22
CA ASN A 120 2.01 -7.79 -0.35
C ASN A 120 0.73 -8.59 -0.04
N HIS A 121 -0.42 -7.93 0.14
CA HIS A 121 -1.65 -8.66 0.44
C HIS A 121 -2.18 -9.41 -0.79
N ASP A 122 -1.96 -8.86 -1.99
CA ASP A 122 -2.28 -9.50 -3.26
C ASP A 122 -1.45 -10.79 -3.46
N ASP A 123 -0.13 -10.71 -3.24
CA ASP A 123 0.78 -11.86 -3.39
C ASP A 123 0.56 -12.92 -2.29
N ALA A 124 0.26 -12.48 -1.06
CA ALA A 124 -0.13 -13.36 0.04
C ALA A 124 -1.46 -14.08 -0.23
N ALA A 125 -2.42 -13.43 -0.90
CA ALA A 125 -3.68 -14.06 -1.30
C ALA A 125 -3.46 -15.18 -2.33
N LEU A 126 -2.56 -14.98 -3.31
CA LEU A 126 -2.17 -16.03 -4.25
C LEU A 126 -1.51 -17.23 -3.55
N ALA A 127 -0.61 -16.97 -2.61
CA ALA A 127 0.03 -18.04 -1.84
C ALA A 127 -1.01 -18.80 -1.01
N ALA A 128 -1.89 -18.10 -0.29
CA ALA A 128 -2.95 -18.72 0.50
C ALA A 128 -3.91 -19.55 -0.36
N HIS A 129 -4.30 -19.05 -1.54
CA HIS A 129 -5.13 -19.80 -2.49
C HIS A 129 -4.49 -21.15 -2.87
N ARG A 130 -3.18 -21.17 -3.14
CA ARG A 130 -2.45 -22.40 -3.48
C ARG A 130 -2.37 -23.38 -2.31
N GLU A 131 -2.14 -22.88 -1.10
CA GLU A 131 -2.12 -23.71 0.10
C GLU A 131 -3.49 -24.36 0.35
N ILE A 132 -4.58 -23.58 0.26
CA ILE A 132 -5.96 -24.05 0.38
C ILE A 132 -6.28 -25.10 -0.70
N ALA A 133 -5.92 -24.83 -1.96
CA ALA A 133 -6.14 -25.76 -3.07
C ALA A 133 -5.39 -27.08 -2.89
N ALA A 134 -4.29 -27.08 -2.14
CA ALA A 134 -3.54 -28.26 -1.76
C ALA A 134 -4.01 -28.90 -0.44
N GLY A 135 -5.15 -28.48 0.11
CA GLY A 135 -5.74 -29.02 1.33
C GLY A 135 -5.04 -28.61 2.63
N ARG A 136 -4.19 -27.57 2.60
CA ARG A 136 -3.48 -27.05 3.77
C ARG A 136 -4.25 -25.90 4.42
N ASP A 137 -4.13 -25.78 5.74
CA ASP A 137 -4.73 -24.67 6.48
C ASP A 137 -3.89 -23.40 6.31
N VAL A 138 -4.57 -22.25 6.36
CA VAL A 138 -3.95 -20.93 6.26
C VAL A 138 -4.43 -20.03 7.40
N PRO A 139 -3.66 -19.00 7.79
CA PRO A 139 -4.09 -18.06 8.81
C PRO A 139 -5.47 -17.47 8.51
N GLY A 140 -6.29 -17.25 9.54
CA GLY A 140 -7.68 -16.79 9.40
C GLY A 140 -7.86 -15.59 8.49
N LYS A 141 -6.95 -14.62 8.55
CA LYS A 141 -6.95 -13.41 7.71
C LYS A 141 -6.79 -13.67 6.20
N HIS A 142 -6.38 -14.87 5.81
CA HIS A 142 -6.22 -15.29 4.41
C HIS A 142 -7.25 -16.32 3.95
N LYS A 143 -8.17 -16.78 4.83
CA LYS A 143 -9.18 -17.80 4.47
C LYS A 143 -10.15 -17.34 3.37
N TRP A 144 -10.34 -16.04 3.22
CA TRP A 144 -11.15 -15.47 2.13
C TRP A 144 -10.59 -15.82 0.74
N ALA A 145 -9.29 -16.12 0.63
CA ALA A 145 -8.65 -16.50 -0.64
C ALA A 145 -9.22 -17.80 -1.23
N ALA A 146 -9.94 -18.62 -0.45
CA ALA A 146 -10.68 -19.78 -0.97
C ALA A 146 -11.68 -19.38 -2.08
N GLY A 147 -12.32 -18.21 -1.93
CA GLY A 147 -13.30 -17.70 -2.90
C GLY A 147 -12.71 -17.31 -4.25
N LEU A 148 -11.38 -17.14 -4.36
CA LEU A 148 -10.73 -16.87 -5.65
C LEU A 148 -10.88 -18.04 -6.64
N SER A 149 -11.10 -19.27 -6.15
CA SER A 149 -11.35 -20.43 -7.01
C SER A 149 -12.68 -20.33 -7.78
N GLU A 150 -13.67 -19.63 -7.21
CA GLU A 150 -14.99 -19.43 -7.82
C GLU A 150 -14.97 -18.30 -8.85
N ASP A 151 -13.99 -17.41 -8.77
CA ASP A 151 -13.80 -16.24 -9.64
C ASP A 151 -12.49 -16.38 -10.44
N ARG A 152 -12.50 -17.28 -11.43
CA ARG A 152 -11.32 -17.59 -12.26
C ARG A 152 -10.73 -16.36 -12.93
N GLU A 153 -11.57 -15.39 -13.29
CA GLU A 153 -11.12 -14.18 -13.98
C GLU A 153 -10.43 -13.21 -13.02
N ALA A 154 -10.91 -13.07 -11.78
CA ALA A 154 -10.21 -12.34 -10.73
C ALA A 154 -8.87 -13.01 -10.38
N LEU A 155 -8.83 -14.34 -10.32
CA LEU A 155 -7.59 -15.08 -10.11
C LEU A 155 -6.59 -14.86 -11.26
N ASP A 156 -7.03 -14.97 -12.52
CA ASP A 156 -6.17 -14.72 -13.68
C ASP A 156 -5.63 -13.28 -13.67
N TYR A 157 -6.47 -12.29 -13.39
CA TYR A 157 -6.06 -10.89 -13.22
C TYR A 157 -4.98 -10.74 -12.14
N LEU A 158 -5.21 -11.31 -10.94
CA LEU A 158 -4.29 -11.25 -9.82
C LEU A 158 -2.93 -11.91 -10.13
N THR A 159 -2.94 -13.07 -10.79
CA THR A 159 -1.72 -13.80 -11.15
C THR A 159 -0.85 -13.06 -12.17
N ARG A 160 -1.43 -12.15 -12.95
CA ARG A 160 -0.74 -11.38 -14.00
C ARG A 160 -0.25 -10.02 -13.55
N LEU A 161 -0.65 -9.54 -12.37
CA LEU A 161 -0.23 -8.23 -11.89
C LEU A 161 1.30 -8.11 -11.85
N PRO A 162 1.89 -7.10 -12.50
CA PRO A 162 3.32 -6.82 -12.41
C PRO A 162 3.68 -6.29 -11.03
N PHE A 163 4.97 -6.28 -10.69
CA PHE A 163 5.48 -5.66 -9.46
C PHE A 163 5.79 -4.16 -9.64
N SER A 164 5.88 -3.69 -10.87
CA SER A 164 5.97 -2.26 -11.16
C SER A 164 5.34 -1.88 -12.49
N ILE A 165 4.93 -0.62 -12.60
CA ILE A 165 4.40 -0.03 -13.83
C ILE A 165 5.14 1.27 -14.13
N SER A 166 5.84 1.34 -15.25
CA SER A 166 6.57 2.53 -15.70
C SER A 166 5.75 3.30 -16.73
N LEU A 167 5.72 4.63 -16.60
CA LEU A 167 5.18 5.55 -17.61
C LEU A 167 6.35 6.43 -18.08
N PRO A 168 7.20 5.92 -18.98
CA PRO A 168 8.49 6.53 -19.30
C PRO A 168 8.33 7.94 -19.89
N GLN A 169 7.31 8.19 -20.72
CA GLN A 169 7.07 9.52 -21.28
C GLN A 169 6.68 10.58 -20.23
N LEU A 170 6.31 10.15 -19.02
CA LEU A 170 6.00 11.02 -17.89
C LEU A 170 7.10 11.01 -16.81
N GLY A 171 8.14 10.18 -16.96
CA GLY A 171 9.15 9.97 -15.92
C GLY A 171 8.59 9.41 -14.62
N LEU A 172 7.52 8.61 -14.68
CA LEU A 172 6.85 8.04 -13.52
C LEU A 172 7.12 6.54 -13.37
N LEU A 173 7.19 6.09 -12.13
CA LEU A 173 7.22 4.69 -11.74
C LEU A 173 6.18 4.44 -10.65
N VAL A 174 5.32 3.43 -10.85
CA VAL A 174 4.38 2.97 -9.85
C VAL A 174 4.87 1.63 -9.29
N VAL A 175 5.00 1.56 -7.96
CA VAL A 175 5.34 0.35 -7.19
C VAL A 175 4.45 0.32 -5.95
N HIS A 176 4.29 -0.83 -5.33
CA HIS A 176 3.47 -0.90 -4.12
C HIS A 176 4.16 -0.27 -2.90
N ALA A 177 5.44 -0.57 -2.67
CA ALA A 177 6.18 -0.09 -1.50
C ALA A 177 7.32 0.88 -1.87
N GLY A 178 8.37 0.41 -2.56
CA GLY A 178 9.49 1.29 -2.89
C GLY A 178 10.57 0.69 -3.77
N VAL A 179 11.68 1.42 -3.91
CA VAL A 179 12.86 1.04 -4.70
C VAL A 179 14.14 1.43 -3.97
N ILE A 180 15.19 0.60 -4.06
CA ILE A 180 16.50 0.94 -3.51
C ILE A 180 17.21 1.96 -4.42
N PRO A 181 17.66 3.12 -3.90
CA PRO A 181 18.41 4.10 -4.68
C PRO A 181 19.69 3.52 -5.27
N GLY A 182 20.00 3.89 -6.52
CA GLY A 182 21.20 3.42 -7.24
C GLY A 182 21.12 1.99 -7.79
N VAL A 183 20.03 1.27 -7.55
CA VAL A 183 19.82 -0.08 -8.11
C VAL A 183 18.83 0.00 -9.28
N ASN A 184 19.21 -0.56 -10.43
CA ASN A 184 18.33 -0.62 -11.59
C ASN A 184 17.04 -1.41 -11.28
N LEU A 185 15.91 -0.98 -11.84
CA LEU A 185 14.60 -1.59 -11.57
C LEU A 185 14.59 -3.12 -11.76
N ALA A 186 15.16 -3.61 -12.87
CA ALA A 186 15.28 -5.04 -13.18
C ALA A 186 16.19 -5.83 -12.23
N SER A 187 16.92 -5.14 -11.35
CA SER A 187 17.84 -5.72 -10.36
C SER A 187 17.38 -5.48 -8.92
N GLN A 188 16.21 -4.87 -8.72
CA GLN A 188 15.60 -4.76 -7.40
C GLN A 188 15.19 -6.14 -6.90
N ASP A 189 15.39 -6.39 -5.62
CA ASP A 189 14.75 -7.54 -4.95
C ASP A 189 13.22 -7.34 -5.01
N LEU A 190 12.47 -8.37 -5.40
CA LEU A 190 11.01 -8.26 -5.47
C LEU A 190 10.38 -7.87 -4.13
N ALA A 191 10.95 -8.32 -3.00
CA ALA A 191 10.43 -7.97 -1.69
C ALA A 191 10.52 -6.46 -1.41
N VAL A 192 11.51 -5.76 -1.98
CA VAL A 192 11.64 -4.30 -1.86
C VAL A 192 10.42 -3.60 -2.47
N LEU A 193 9.97 -4.09 -3.63
CA LEU A 193 8.93 -3.44 -4.43
C LEU A 193 7.57 -3.39 -3.75
N TYR A 194 7.34 -4.24 -2.74
CA TYR A 194 6.04 -4.34 -2.08
C TYR A 194 6.09 -4.57 -0.56
N LYS A 195 7.26 -4.59 0.09
CA LYS A 195 7.36 -4.74 1.57
C LYS A 195 8.20 -3.67 2.26
N MET A 196 9.10 -2.98 1.56
CA MET A 196 10.03 -2.02 2.16
C MET A 196 9.33 -0.78 2.74
N ARG A 197 9.82 -0.28 3.88
CA ARG A 197 9.43 1.02 4.44
C ARG A 197 10.63 1.92 4.68
N ASP A 198 11.73 1.32 5.15
CA ASP A 198 12.91 2.03 5.61
C ASP A 198 14.18 1.53 4.92
N LEU A 199 15.20 2.39 4.93
CA LEU A 199 16.56 2.10 4.49
C LEU A 199 17.56 2.45 5.59
N THR A 200 18.62 1.66 5.66
CA THR A 200 19.82 1.92 6.47
C THR A 200 21.03 1.98 5.55
N ARG A 201 21.94 2.93 5.79
CA ARG A 201 23.23 2.96 5.09
C ARG A 201 24.12 1.84 5.64
N LEU A 202 24.68 1.05 4.73
CA LEU A 202 25.71 0.08 5.09
C LEU A 202 27.04 0.80 5.36
N ALA A 203 27.94 0.16 6.10
CA ALA A 203 29.21 0.73 6.56
C ALA A 203 30.15 1.23 5.43
N ASN A 204 29.87 0.87 4.17
CA ASN A 204 30.61 1.35 3.01
C ASN A 204 30.07 2.68 2.45
N ASP A 205 29.01 3.24 3.02
CA ASP A 205 28.25 4.44 2.61
C ASP A 205 27.75 4.47 1.15
N ALA A 206 28.07 3.45 0.35
CA ALA A 206 27.69 3.31 -1.05
C ALA A 206 26.40 2.49 -1.21
N SER A 207 26.12 1.59 -0.27
CA SER A 207 25.03 0.62 -0.36
C SER A 207 23.94 0.86 0.68
N TRP A 208 22.76 0.27 0.41
CA TRP A 208 21.59 0.36 1.26
C TRP A 208 21.16 -1.03 1.70
N GLU A 209 20.71 -1.14 2.94
CA GLU A 209 19.93 -2.26 3.44
C GLU A 209 18.48 -1.82 3.60
N TRP A 210 17.55 -2.63 3.09
CA TRP A 210 16.12 -2.33 3.17
C TRP A 210 15.48 -3.02 4.36
N LEU A 211 14.46 -2.38 4.93
CA LEU A 211 13.78 -2.85 6.12
C LEU A 211 12.25 -2.76 5.93
N GLU A 212 11.54 -3.83 6.32
CA GLU A 212 10.07 -3.81 6.41
C GLU A 212 9.58 -2.91 7.54
N LYS A 213 10.39 -2.74 8.59
CA LYS A 213 10.10 -1.92 9.77
C LYS A 213 11.36 -1.16 10.17
N GLY A 214 11.22 0.13 10.45
CA GLY A 214 12.34 0.96 10.89
C GLY A 214 12.98 0.48 12.20
N VAL A 215 14.24 0.88 12.42
CA VAL A 215 15.02 0.53 13.61
C VAL A 215 14.58 1.38 14.80
N LYS A 216 14.25 0.73 15.92
CA LYS A 216 13.92 1.43 17.18
C LYS A 216 15.17 2.14 17.70
N GLY A 217 15.06 3.43 17.99
CA GLY A 217 16.17 4.24 18.49
C GLY A 217 16.97 4.99 17.42
N GLY A 218 16.55 4.93 16.15
CA GLY A 218 17.21 5.61 15.03
C GLY A 218 18.13 4.67 14.23
N GLY A 219 18.75 5.21 13.19
CA GLY A 219 19.65 4.46 12.31
C GLY A 219 19.04 4.01 10.97
N SER A 220 17.72 4.15 10.79
CA SER A 220 17.05 4.01 9.50
C SER A 220 16.27 5.26 9.11
N ALA A 221 16.01 5.44 7.82
CA ALA A 221 15.20 6.52 7.27
C ALA A 221 14.10 5.96 6.36
N ALA A 222 12.98 6.67 6.25
CA ALA A 222 11.94 6.33 5.29
C ALA A 222 12.53 6.32 3.86
N TRP A 223 12.35 5.23 3.11
CA TRP A 223 13.03 5.04 1.83
C TRP A 223 12.74 6.18 0.84
N ALA A 224 11.51 6.71 0.86
CA ALA A 224 11.05 7.76 -0.04
C ALA A 224 11.85 9.07 0.12
N LYS A 225 12.42 9.31 1.31
CA LYS A 225 13.32 10.46 1.58
C LYS A 225 14.72 10.26 1.01
N CYS A 226 15.12 9.02 0.80
CA CYS A 226 16.42 8.64 0.27
C CYS A 226 16.41 8.53 -1.26
N TRP A 227 15.24 8.52 -1.89
CA TRP A 227 15.09 8.42 -3.34
C TRP A 227 15.31 9.78 -4.03
N ASP A 228 16.22 9.80 -4.99
CA ASP A 228 16.64 11.00 -5.71
C ASP A 228 16.36 10.97 -7.22
N GLY A 229 15.85 9.85 -7.75
CA GLY A 229 15.43 9.67 -9.13
C GLY A 229 16.09 8.47 -9.83
N PRO A 230 15.97 8.37 -11.17
CA PRO A 230 15.57 9.42 -12.09
C PRO A 230 14.07 9.56 -12.33
N GLN A 231 13.23 8.63 -11.86
CA GLN A 231 11.76 8.74 -11.96
C GLN A 231 11.16 9.40 -10.71
N HIS A 232 9.97 9.97 -10.85
CA HIS A 232 9.10 10.21 -9.70
C HIS A 232 8.34 8.94 -9.37
N VAL A 233 8.48 8.44 -8.15
CA VAL A 233 7.85 7.19 -7.72
C VAL A 233 6.52 7.46 -7.04
N VAL A 234 5.44 6.82 -7.47
CA VAL A 234 4.14 6.85 -6.81
C VAL A 234 3.90 5.49 -6.17
N PHE A 235 3.62 5.46 -4.87
CA PHE A 235 3.58 4.21 -4.10
C PHE A 235 2.50 4.20 -3.01
N GLY A 236 2.36 3.06 -2.34
CA GLY A 236 1.36 2.73 -1.32
C GLY A 236 1.99 2.19 -0.03
N HIS A 237 1.39 1.13 0.53
CA HIS A 237 1.85 0.26 1.64
C HIS A 237 2.02 0.92 3.02
N ASP A 238 2.53 2.15 3.07
CA ASP A 238 2.98 2.79 4.30
C ASP A 238 1.90 3.63 5.01
N ALA A 239 0.73 3.03 5.28
CA ALA A 239 -0.38 3.63 6.03
C ALA A 239 0.03 4.22 7.39
N LYS A 240 1.15 3.76 7.96
CA LYS A 240 1.70 4.30 9.21
C LYS A 240 2.16 5.75 9.02
N ARG A 241 2.76 6.06 7.87
CA ARG A 241 3.22 7.42 7.52
C ARG A 241 2.16 8.23 6.79
N GLY A 242 1.13 7.58 6.26
CA GLY A 242 0.06 8.27 5.55
C GLY A 242 0.55 8.89 4.24
N LEU A 243 -0.03 10.03 3.87
CA LEU A 243 0.37 10.77 2.68
C LEU A 243 1.82 11.26 2.78
N GLN A 244 2.68 10.81 1.87
CA GLN A 244 4.09 11.23 1.79
C GLN A 244 4.31 12.09 0.53
N ARG A 245 4.97 13.25 0.68
CA ARG A 245 5.19 14.23 -0.39
C ARG A 245 6.67 14.58 -0.51
N GLU A 246 7.46 13.57 -0.85
CA GLU A 246 8.91 13.72 -1.03
C GLU A 246 9.23 14.24 -2.44
N ARG A 247 10.46 14.75 -2.60
CA ARG A 247 10.89 15.46 -3.84
C ARG A 247 10.67 14.63 -5.11
N ALA A 248 10.98 13.34 -5.06
CA ALA A 248 10.90 12.41 -6.20
C ALA A 248 10.03 11.18 -5.87
N ALA A 249 9.26 11.22 -4.79
CA ALA A 249 8.42 10.10 -4.37
C ALA A 249 7.13 10.60 -3.69
N THR A 250 6.00 9.94 -3.97
CA THR A 250 4.72 10.26 -3.36
C THR A 250 4.01 8.98 -2.91
N GLY A 251 3.79 8.87 -1.60
CA GLY A 251 3.07 7.76 -0.99
C GLY A 251 1.60 8.13 -0.85
N LEU A 252 0.70 7.31 -1.41
CA LEU A 252 -0.74 7.52 -1.47
C LEU A 252 -1.52 6.70 -0.44
N ASP A 253 -0.87 5.80 0.30
CA ASP A 253 -1.53 5.03 1.35
C ASP A 253 -1.88 5.90 2.55
N THR A 254 -3.07 6.48 2.50
CA THR A 254 -3.66 7.26 3.59
C THR A 254 -4.41 6.39 4.60
N GLY A 255 -4.34 5.05 4.48
CA GLY A 255 -4.92 4.11 5.43
C GLY A 255 -6.45 4.05 5.38
N CYS A 256 -7.04 3.97 4.18
CA CYS A 256 -8.49 3.93 3.98
C CYS A 256 -9.18 2.86 4.83
N VAL A 257 -8.65 1.64 4.80
CA VAL A 257 -9.17 0.48 5.55
C VAL A 257 -9.23 0.71 7.07
N TYR A 258 -8.39 1.62 7.60
CA TYR A 258 -8.33 1.97 9.02
C TYR A 258 -9.27 3.13 9.40
N GLY A 259 -10.13 3.58 8.48
CA GLY A 259 -11.11 4.65 8.72
C GLY A 259 -10.60 6.06 8.39
N ASN A 260 -9.48 6.19 7.67
CA ASN A 260 -8.95 7.50 7.28
C ASN A 260 -9.51 7.95 5.93
N SER A 261 -8.76 7.79 4.84
CA SER A 261 -9.16 8.24 3.50
C SER A 261 -8.55 7.37 2.43
N LEU A 262 -9.19 7.31 1.26
CA LEU A 262 -8.62 6.82 0.01
C LEU A 262 -8.14 8.01 -0.80
N THR A 263 -6.91 7.95 -1.33
CA THR A 263 -6.26 9.06 -2.03
C THR A 263 -5.81 8.67 -3.43
N ALA A 264 -6.03 9.56 -4.39
CA ALA A 264 -5.50 9.48 -5.75
C ALA A 264 -4.57 10.63 -6.07
N CYS A 265 -3.58 10.35 -6.93
CA CYS A 265 -2.83 11.32 -7.71
C CYS A 265 -3.41 11.38 -9.12
N VAL A 266 -3.86 12.56 -9.55
CA VAL A 266 -4.53 12.80 -10.82
C VAL A 266 -3.63 13.65 -11.69
N LEU A 267 -3.28 13.14 -12.86
CA LEU A 267 -2.39 13.81 -13.82
C LEU A 267 -3.19 14.21 -15.07
N PRO A 268 -2.89 15.36 -15.69
CA PRO A 268 -3.41 15.73 -17.00
C PRO A 268 -3.16 14.66 -18.08
N PRO A 269 -3.82 14.76 -19.26
CA PRO A 269 -3.62 13.85 -20.37
C PRO A 269 -2.13 13.65 -20.75
N PRO A 270 -1.65 12.40 -20.89
CA PRO A 270 -0.25 12.12 -21.16
C PRO A 270 0.30 12.76 -22.43
N ASP A 271 -0.50 12.90 -23.50
CA ASP A 271 0.00 13.48 -24.77
C ASP A 271 0.34 14.96 -24.61
N GLY A 272 -0.43 15.69 -23.80
CA GLY A 272 -0.15 17.08 -23.43
C GLY A 272 1.12 17.19 -22.58
N LEU A 273 1.25 16.34 -21.56
CA LEU A 273 2.42 16.33 -20.68
C LEU A 273 3.70 15.92 -21.43
N ALA A 274 3.64 14.85 -22.23
CA ALA A 274 4.78 14.32 -23.00
C ALA A 274 5.27 15.29 -24.08
N SER A 275 4.47 16.30 -24.44
CA SER A 275 4.83 17.37 -25.37
C SER A 275 5.54 18.56 -24.69
N SER A 276 5.57 18.61 -23.36
CA SER A 276 6.23 19.66 -22.59
C SER A 276 7.76 19.60 -22.75
N GLU A 277 8.35 20.67 -23.29
CA GLU A 277 9.81 20.82 -23.41
C GLU A 277 10.51 20.75 -22.05
N ALA A 278 9.90 21.33 -21.01
CA ALA A 278 10.44 21.33 -19.65
C ALA A 278 10.49 19.90 -19.07
N LEU A 279 9.45 19.10 -19.31
CA LEU A 279 9.45 17.69 -18.90
C LEU A 279 10.50 16.92 -19.69
N ARG A 280 10.52 17.05 -21.03
CA ARG A 280 11.51 16.39 -21.89
C ARG A 280 12.95 16.69 -21.45
N ALA A 281 13.26 17.96 -21.16
CA ALA A 281 14.58 18.36 -20.70
C ALA A 281 14.98 17.72 -19.36
N LYS A 282 14.02 17.47 -18.45
CA LYS A 282 14.27 16.73 -17.21
C LYS A 282 14.57 15.26 -17.49
N LEU A 283 13.74 14.61 -18.31
CA LEU A 283 13.90 13.20 -18.67
C LEU A 283 15.23 12.94 -19.38
N SER A 284 15.59 13.78 -20.36
CA SER A 284 16.89 13.69 -21.06
C SER A 284 18.08 13.87 -20.11
N ALA A 285 17.94 14.73 -19.09
CA ALA A 285 18.96 14.94 -18.06
C ALA A 285 18.92 13.90 -16.92
N ARG A 286 18.08 12.86 -17.01
CA ARG A 286 17.85 11.86 -15.95
C ARG A 286 17.50 12.49 -14.59
N ARG A 287 16.77 13.60 -14.60
CA ARG A 287 16.27 14.26 -13.39
C ARG A 287 14.79 13.90 -13.19
N PRO A 288 14.38 13.54 -11.97
CA PRO A 288 12.98 13.23 -11.73
C PRO A 288 12.12 14.47 -11.94
N PRO A 289 10.99 14.36 -12.65
CA PRO A 289 9.94 15.35 -12.51
C PRO A 289 9.44 15.36 -11.06
N ARG A 290 8.88 16.47 -10.63
CA ARG A 290 8.07 16.52 -9.40
C ARG A 290 6.61 16.44 -9.78
N LEU A 291 5.74 16.06 -8.85
CA LEU A 291 4.28 16.11 -9.08
C LEU A 291 3.80 17.48 -9.58
N GLN A 292 4.37 18.58 -9.09
CA GLN A 292 4.00 19.92 -9.57
C GLN A 292 4.41 20.14 -11.03
N ASP A 293 5.54 19.58 -11.47
CA ASP A 293 6.01 19.69 -12.85
C ASP A 293 5.09 18.91 -13.82
N LEU A 294 4.30 17.97 -13.28
CA LEU A 294 3.34 17.16 -14.02
C LEU A 294 1.90 17.70 -13.90
N GLY A 295 1.69 18.84 -13.23
CA GLY A 295 0.35 19.38 -12.98
C GLY A 295 -0.54 18.43 -12.17
N ALA A 296 0.06 17.60 -11.31
CA ALA A 296 -0.68 16.57 -10.59
C ALA A 296 -1.50 17.15 -9.43
N GLU A 297 -2.72 16.64 -9.26
CA GLU A 297 -3.60 16.97 -8.14
C GLU A 297 -3.78 15.75 -7.23
N LEU A 298 -3.75 15.99 -5.91
CA LEU A 298 -4.04 14.95 -4.92
C LEU A 298 -5.48 15.09 -4.44
N VAL A 299 -6.28 14.05 -4.67
CA VAL A 299 -7.72 14.03 -4.34
C VAL A 299 -8.00 12.88 -3.40
N SER A 300 -8.69 13.16 -2.30
CA SER A 300 -9.07 12.14 -1.31
C SER A 300 -10.58 12.10 -1.05
N VAL A 301 -11.07 10.94 -0.66
CA VAL A 301 -12.39 10.74 -0.05
C VAL A 301 -12.24 10.10 1.33
N PRO A 302 -13.00 10.53 2.34
CA PRO A 302 -12.95 9.91 3.66
C PRO A 302 -13.53 8.49 3.60
N ALA A 303 -12.99 7.61 4.45
CA ALA A 303 -13.58 6.29 4.64
C ALA A 303 -14.94 6.41 5.35
N ALA A 304 -15.93 5.65 4.90
CA ALA A 304 -17.26 5.65 5.51
C ALA A 304 -17.27 4.96 6.89
N ARG A 305 -16.30 4.06 7.11
CA ARG A 305 -16.15 3.26 8.34
C ARG A 305 -14.72 2.71 8.49
N VAL A 306 -14.47 2.10 9.63
CA VAL A 306 -13.26 1.30 9.89
C VAL A 306 -13.53 -0.15 9.43
N TYR A 307 -12.72 -0.64 8.48
CA TYR A 307 -12.81 -2.00 7.94
C TYR A 307 -11.85 -2.96 8.62
N ALA A 308 -10.69 -2.46 9.06
CA ALA A 308 -9.70 -3.22 9.83
C ALA A 308 -9.20 -2.39 11.03
N LYS A 309 -8.92 -3.06 12.14
CA LYS A 309 -8.25 -2.41 13.28
C LYS A 309 -6.78 -2.19 12.91
N LYS A 310 -6.24 -1.03 13.27
CA LYS A 310 -4.81 -0.79 13.20
C LYS A 310 -4.14 -1.66 14.25
N ASP A 311 -3.18 -2.49 13.84
CA ASP A 311 -2.38 -3.24 14.81
C ASP A 311 -1.62 -2.22 15.67
N ASP A 312 -1.87 -2.25 16.98
CA ASP A 312 -1.30 -1.31 17.94
C ASP A 312 0.18 -1.69 18.14
N ASP A 313 1.05 -1.22 17.26
CA ASP A 313 2.48 -1.52 17.29
C ASP A 313 3.24 -0.70 18.34
N GLY A 314 2.66 -0.56 19.54
CA GLY A 314 3.36 -0.23 20.78
C GLY A 314 4.25 1.02 20.76
N SER A 315 4.02 1.98 19.86
CA SER A 315 4.73 3.25 19.83
C SER A 315 3.76 4.42 20.02
N GLY A 316 2.98 4.37 21.10
CA GLY A 316 2.22 5.50 21.61
C GLY A 316 3.05 6.32 22.58
N GLY A 317 3.73 7.36 22.08
CA GLY A 317 4.20 8.45 22.93
C GLY A 317 2.98 9.14 23.55
N LYS A 318 2.90 9.10 24.89
CA LYS A 318 1.78 9.58 25.71
C LYS A 318 1.26 10.95 25.25
N ALA A 319 -0.01 11.00 24.89
CA ALA A 319 -0.80 12.22 24.99
C ALA A 319 -0.89 12.61 26.47
N SER A 320 -0.35 13.78 26.80
CA SER A 320 -0.52 14.44 28.10
C SER A 320 -2.00 14.76 28.32
N LYS A 321 -2.67 13.96 29.16
CA LYS A 321 -3.91 14.39 29.82
C LYS A 321 -3.53 15.24 31.02
N GLU A 322 -3.51 16.55 30.84
CA GLU A 322 -3.85 17.48 31.92
C GLU A 322 -5.37 17.43 32.11
N GLY A 323 -5.78 16.97 33.27
CA GLY A 323 -7.17 16.91 33.69
C GLY A 323 -7.19 16.86 35.20
N GLY A 324 -7.25 18.05 35.81
CA GLY A 324 -7.39 18.22 37.25
C GLY A 324 -8.65 17.53 37.76
N LYS A 325 -8.57 16.98 38.98
CA LYS A 325 -9.75 16.78 39.80
C LYS A 325 -9.41 16.85 41.28
N GLU A 326 -10.24 17.63 41.95
CA GLU A 326 -10.20 18.01 43.35
C GLU A 326 -10.23 16.83 44.32
N LYS A 327 -9.59 17.07 45.47
CA LYS A 327 -9.68 16.23 46.66
C LYS A 327 -11.03 16.43 47.35
N GLY A 328 -11.86 15.40 47.38
CA GLY A 328 -12.87 15.21 48.41
C GLY A 328 -12.38 14.16 49.41
N LYS A 329 -12.03 14.60 50.62
CA LYS A 329 -11.79 13.73 51.78
C LYS A 329 -13.07 13.72 52.62
N GLU A 330 -13.72 12.57 52.72
CA GLU A 330 -14.59 12.26 53.85
C GLU A 330 -14.07 10.98 54.52
N GLY A 331 -13.85 11.10 55.83
CA GLY A 331 -13.41 10.00 56.68
C GLY A 331 -14.59 9.16 57.16
N LYS A 332 -14.29 7.93 57.56
CA LYS A 332 -15.00 7.27 58.66
C LYS A 332 -14.12 6.18 59.26
N ASP A 333 -14.03 6.28 60.57
CA ASP A 333 -13.23 5.47 61.47
C ASP A 333 -13.81 4.07 61.70
N ASP A 334 -12.88 3.22 62.16
CA ASP A 334 -12.96 2.37 63.36
C ASP A 334 -13.27 0.87 63.31
N LYS A 335 -12.36 0.18 64.03
CA LYS A 335 -12.45 -1.09 64.79
C LYS A 335 -12.33 -2.41 64.02
N GLU A 336 -11.73 -3.48 64.54
CA GLU A 336 -10.81 -3.78 65.66
C GLU A 336 -10.47 -5.28 65.44
N GLY A 337 -9.29 -5.76 65.84
CA GLY A 337 -9.02 -7.21 65.79
C GLY A 337 -7.58 -7.62 66.05
N LYS A 338 -7.18 -7.65 67.33
CA LYS A 338 -5.94 -8.23 67.83
C LYS A 338 -5.92 -9.75 67.68
N HIS A 339 -4.77 -10.35 67.35
CA HIS A 339 -4.28 -11.55 68.05
C HIS A 339 -2.74 -11.68 67.96
N ARG A 340 -2.14 -11.84 69.14
CA ARG A 340 -0.78 -12.34 69.47
C ARG A 340 -0.72 -13.87 69.18
N LYS A 341 0.38 -14.63 69.12
CA LYS A 341 1.77 -14.59 69.62
C LYS A 341 2.51 -15.86 69.10
N GLU A 342 3.85 -15.87 69.26
CA GLU A 342 4.77 -17.03 69.49
C GLU A 342 5.04 -18.01 68.33
N GLY A 343 6.30 -18.14 67.89
CA GLY A 343 7.30 -19.17 68.33
C GLY A 343 7.42 -20.19 67.18
N GLU A 344 8.54 -20.72 66.70
CA GLU A 344 9.76 -21.21 67.32
C GLU A 344 10.78 -21.56 66.20
N ALA A 345 12.02 -21.88 66.58
CA ALA A 345 13.20 -22.01 65.74
C ALA A 345 13.32 -23.32 64.93
N GLY A 346 14.16 -23.31 63.88
CA GLY A 346 14.60 -24.56 63.21
C GLY A 346 15.64 -24.36 62.10
N LYS A 347 16.90 -24.72 62.40
CA LYS A 347 18.12 -24.65 61.58
C LYS A 347 18.06 -25.44 60.26
N GLY A 348 18.78 -24.98 59.23
CA GLY A 348 19.14 -25.82 58.06
C GLY A 348 20.15 -25.16 57.11
N LYS A 349 21.38 -25.68 57.08
CA LYS A 349 22.58 -25.21 56.37
C LYS A 349 22.46 -25.25 54.82
N GLY A 350 23.27 -24.45 54.11
CA GLY A 350 23.87 -24.95 52.86
C GLY A 350 24.29 -23.95 51.76
N LYS A 351 25.55 -23.50 51.82
CA LYS A 351 26.52 -23.24 50.73
C LYS A 351 26.22 -22.22 49.60
N GLN A 352 27.00 -21.12 49.69
CA GLN A 352 28.02 -20.65 48.73
C GLN A 352 27.66 -20.60 47.23
N LYS A 353 27.50 -19.36 46.73
CA LYS A 353 27.84 -18.95 45.37
C LYS A 353 28.76 -17.73 45.44
N GLY A 354 29.70 -17.64 44.50
CA GLY A 354 30.21 -16.37 44.02
C GLY A 354 31.71 -16.15 44.21
N LYS A 355 32.48 -16.51 43.18
CA LYS A 355 33.59 -15.69 42.67
C LYS A 355 33.99 -16.22 41.29
N SER A 356 33.72 -15.44 40.24
CA SER A 356 34.77 -14.84 39.41
C SER A 356 34.16 -14.17 38.19
N LYS A 357 34.50 -12.88 38.11
CA LYS A 357 34.74 -11.99 36.94
C LYS A 357 33.65 -11.84 35.89
#